data_AF-A0A658INT8-F1
#
_entry.id   AF-A0A658INT8-F1
#
_cell.length_a   1.000
_cell.length_b   1.000
_cell.length_c   1.000
_cell.angle_alpha   90.00
_cell.angle_beta   90.00
_cell.angle_gamma   90.00
#
_symmetry.space_group_name_H-M   'P 1'
#
loop_
_entity.id
_entity.type
_entity.pdbx_description
1 polymer ?
#
loop_
_entity_poly.entity_id
_entity_poly.type
_entity_poly.pdbx_seq_one_letter_code
_entity_poly.pdbx_strand_id
1 'polypeptide(L)'
;MTYELEFDPRALKEWHKLGDTVKAQLKKKLADVLLNPRIDSARLNGLPDCYKIKLKSSGYRLVYQVRDDVVIVFVVAVGKREHSAVYHDANKRL
;
A
#
# COMPACT_ATOMS: atom_id res chain seq x y z
N MET A 1 7.92 4.62 -17.31
CA MET A 1 8.46 5.48 -16.24
C MET A 1 8.24 4.71 -14.95
N THR A 2 9.30 4.47 -14.17
CA THR A 2 9.20 3.67 -12.94
C THR A 2 9.07 4.62 -11.75
N TYR A 3 8.05 4.43 -10.93
CA TYR A 3 7.88 5.20 -9.70
C TYR A 3 8.90 4.76 -8.66
N GLU A 4 9.32 5.71 -7.81
CA GLU A 4 10.08 5.38 -6.61
C GLU A 4 9.15 4.91 -5.49
N LEU A 5 9.64 4.04 -4.61
CA LEU A 5 8.87 3.51 -3.49
C LEU A 5 9.31 4.17 -2.19
N GLU A 6 8.37 4.85 -1.55
CA GLU A 6 8.58 5.42 -0.22
C GLU A 6 7.58 4.84 0.79
N PHE A 7 7.91 4.95 2.07
CA PHE A 7 7.05 4.52 3.16
C PHE A 7 6.83 5.66 4.15
N ASP A 8 5.59 5.79 4.62
CA ASP A 8 5.34 6.47 5.88
C ASP A 8 6.13 5.78 7.00
N PRO A 9 6.80 6.51 7.91
CA PRO A 9 7.57 5.89 8.99
C PRO A 9 6.76 4.89 9.85
N ARG A 10 5.45 5.11 9.99
CA ARG A 10 4.52 4.18 10.67
C ARG A 10 4.28 2.93 9.82
N ALA A 11 4.07 3.09 8.51
CA ALA A 11 3.93 1.99 7.58
C ALA A 11 5.21 1.15 7.45
N LEU A 12 6.39 1.78 7.53
CA LEU A 12 7.66 1.07 7.54
C LEU A 12 7.79 0.18 8.78
N LYS A 13 7.39 0.69 9.97
CA LYS A 13 7.34 -0.12 11.20
C LYS A 13 6.36 -1.29 11.07
N GLU A 14 5.19 -1.07 10.49
CA GLU A 14 4.22 -2.13 10.20
C GLU A 14 4.78 -3.17 9.22
N TRP A 15 5.45 -2.71 8.17
CA TRP A 15 6.11 -3.55 7.18
C TRP A 15 7.16 -4.47 7.82
N HIS A 16 7.99 -3.94 8.72
CA HIS A 16 9.00 -4.74 9.41
C HIS A 16 8.39 -5.83 10.30
N LYS A 17 7.19 -5.63 10.85
CA LYS A 17 6.46 -6.64 11.65
C LYS A 17 5.86 -7.78 10.84
N LEU A 18 5.81 -7.65 9.51
CA LEU A 18 5.29 -8.72 8.64
C LEU A 18 6.26 -9.90 8.59
N GLY A 19 5.70 -11.11 8.52
CA GLY A 19 6.48 -12.32 8.23
C GLY A 19 7.01 -12.32 6.79
N ASP A 20 8.10 -13.05 6.56
CA ASP A 20 8.86 -13.00 5.29
C ASP A 20 8.03 -13.42 4.08
N THR A 21 7.14 -14.41 4.23
CA THR A 21 6.22 -14.83 3.16
C THR A 21 5.30 -13.68 2.71
N VAL A 22 4.76 -12.91 3.66
CA VAL A 22 3.88 -11.78 3.37
C VAL A 22 4.66 -10.63 2.73
N LYS A 23 5.86 -10.33 3.25
CA LYS A 23 6.77 -9.35 2.66
C LYS A 23 7.10 -9.69 1.20
N ALA A 24 7.45 -10.94 0.92
CA ALA A 24 7.79 -11.40 -0.44
C ALA A 24 6.61 -11.25 -1.40
N GLN A 25 5.40 -11.64 -0.97
CA GLN A 25 4.19 -11.48 -1.77
C GLN A 25 3.84 -10.01 -2.04
N LEU A 26 3.97 -9.14 -1.04
CA LEU A 26 3.75 -7.70 -1.21
C LEU A 26 4.81 -7.08 -2.10
N LYS A 27 6.09 -7.43 -1.94
CA LYS A 27 7.19 -6.94 -2.80
C LYS A 27 6.93 -7.25 -4.27
N LYS A 28 6.49 -8.47 -4.59
CA LYS A 28 6.14 -8.84 -5.97
C LYS A 28 5.06 -7.93 -6.54
N LYS A 29 3.99 -7.69 -5.78
CA LYS A 29 2.89 -6.79 -6.22
C LYS A 29 3.30 -5.33 -6.28
N LEU A 30 4.16 -4.88 -5.38
CA LEU A 30 4.69 -3.52 -5.38
C LEU A 30 5.56 -3.29 -6.62
N ALA A 31 6.40 -4.25 -7.02
CA ALA A 31 7.19 -4.15 -8.25
C ALA A 31 6.30 -3.91 -9.48
N ASP A 32 5.17 -4.62 -9.60
CA ASP A 32 4.20 -4.40 -10.67
C ASP A 32 3.55 -3.00 -10.57
N VAL A 33 3.21 -2.55 -9.36
CA VAL A 33 2.62 -1.23 -9.09
C VAL A 33 3.57 -0.10 -9.45
N LEU A 34 4.89 -0.24 -9.23
CA LEU A 34 5.85 0.81 -9.58
C LEU A 34 5.94 1.08 -11.09
N LEU A 35 5.52 0.11 -11.92
CA LEU A 35 5.44 0.30 -13.38
C LEU A 35 4.14 0.98 -13.81
N ASN A 36 3.02 0.68 -13.13
CA ASN A 36 1.72 1.31 -13.37
C ASN A 36 0.93 1.43 -12.07
N PRO A 37 1.05 2.56 -11.35
CA PRO A 37 0.50 2.65 -9.99
C PRO A 37 -0.98 3.02 -9.96
N ARG A 38 -1.54 3.57 -11.04
CA ARG A 38 -2.95 3.97 -11.10
C ARG A 38 -3.82 2.82 -11.60
N ILE A 39 -4.18 1.92 -10.68
CA ILE A 39 -5.05 0.77 -10.96
C ILE A 39 -6.49 1.06 -10.53
N ASP A 40 -7.39 1.40 -11.45
CA ASP A 40 -8.73 1.89 -11.10
C ASP A 40 -9.57 0.90 -10.27
N SER A 41 -9.47 -0.40 -10.55
CA SER A 41 -10.15 -1.44 -9.74
C SER A 41 -9.65 -1.52 -8.29
N ALA A 42 -8.46 -0.98 -8.03
CA ALA A 42 -7.83 -0.93 -6.71
C ALA A 42 -8.04 0.40 -5.99
N ARG A 43 -8.65 1.40 -6.63
CA ARG A 43 -8.86 2.75 -6.06
C ARG A 43 -9.67 2.67 -4.75
N LEU A 44 -9.31 3.51 -3.78
CA LEU A 44 -10.06 3.73 -2.56
C LEU A 44 -11.11 4.83 -2.77
N ASN A 45 -12.30 4.61 -2.21
CA ASN A 45 -13.34 5.64 -2.19
C ASN A 45 -13.07 6.58 -1.02
N GLY A 46 -13.23 7.89 -1.23
CA GLY A 46 -13.02 8.91 -0.20
C GLY A 46 -11.55 9.27 0.08
N LEU A 47 -10.58 8.61 -0.57
CA LEU A 47 -9.17 8.94 -0.47
C LEU A 47 -8.59 9.16 -1.89
N PRO A 48 -8.30 10.42 -2.28
CA PRO A 48 -7.79 10.73 -3.60
C PRO A 48 -6.41 10.07 -3.82
N ASP A 49 -6.20 9.59 -5.04
CA ASP A 49 -4.95 8.94 -5.49
C ASP A 49 -4.46 7.78 -4.62
N CYS A 50 -5.35 7.21 -3.80
CA CYS A 50 -5.04 6.09 -2.95
C CYS A 50 -5.61 4.80 -3.52
N TYR A 51 -4.78 3.76 -3.43
CA TYR A 51 -5.06 2.45 -4.00
C TYR A 51 -4.70 1.35 -3.00
N LYS A 52 -5.28 0.17 -3.19
CA LYS A 52 -5.13 -0.96 -2.27
C LYS A 52 -4.55 -2.20 -2.95
N ILE A 53 -3.55 -2.79 -2.31
CA ILE A 53 -3.08 -4.15 -2.61
C ILE A 53 -3.75 -5.12 -1.63
N LYS A 54 -4.28 -6.23 -2.13
CA LYS A 54 -4.92 -7.29 -1.33
C LYS A 54 -4.15 -8.60 -1.47
N LEU A 55 -3.78 -9.20 -0.34
CA LEU A 55 -3.34 -10.59 -0.25
C LEU A 55 -4.46 -11.41 0.37
N LYS A 56 -5.34 -11.96 -0.47
CA LYS A 56 -6.59 -12.62 -0.03
C LYS A 56 -6.32 -13.84 0.86
N SER A 57 -5.41 -14.72 0.46
CA SER A 57 -5.08 -15.95 1.18
C SER A 57 -4.42 -15.69 2.52
N SER A 58 -3.50 -14.72 2.57
CA SER A 58 -2.79 -14.35 3.81
C SER A 58 -3.56 -13.38 4.70
N GLY A 59 -4.67 -12.81 4.21
CA GLY A 59 -5.48 -11.87 4.98
C GLY A 59 -4.82 -10.51 5.22
N TYR A 60 -3.97 -10.02 4.29
CA TYR A 60 -3.30 -8.72 4.42
C TYR A 60 -3.78 -7.69 3.38
N ARG A 61 -3.64 -6.42 3.75
CA ARG A 61 -3.87 -5.26 2.88
C ARG A 61 -2.71 -4.28 3.02
N LEU A 62 -2.36 -3.64 1.91
CA LEU A 62 -1.46 -2.49 1.86
C LEU A 62 -2.18 -1.36 1.13
N VAL A 63 -2.06 -0.14 1.66
CA VAL A 63 -2.58 1.08 1.02
C VAL A 63 -1.39 1.94 0.62
N TYR A 64 -1.42 2.41 -0.62
CA TYR A 64 -0.44 3.35 -1.15
C TYR A 64 -1.13 4.55 -1.80
N GLN A 65 -0.46 5.69 -1.78
CA GLN A 65 -0.82 6.90 -2.49
C GLN A 65 0.11 7.07 -3.70
N VAL A 66 -0.43 7.52 -4.83
CA VAL A 66 0.36 7.91 -6.01
C VAL A 66 0.56 9.42 -5.99
N ARG A 67 1.82 9.84 -6.03
CA ARG A 67 2.22 11.25 -6.11
C ARG A 67 2.88 11.49 -7.45
N ASP A 68 2.07 11.88 -8.44
CA ASP A 68 2.52 12.07 -9.84
C ASP A 68 3.49 13.23 -9.99
N ASP A 69 3.41 14.23 -9.11
CA ASP A 69 4.26 15.42 -9.08
C ASP A 69 5.73 15.09 -8.80
N VAL A 70 5.98 14.08 -7.97
CA VAL A 70 7.32 13.62 -7.58
C VAL A 70 7.63 12.20 -8.03
N VAL A 71 6.71 11.54 -8.75
CA VAL A 71 6.86 10.18 -9.30
C VAL A 71 7.09 9.14 -8.19
N ILE A 72 6.31 9.23 -7.11
CA ILE A 72 6.43 8.38 -5.92
C ILE A 72 5.17 7.56 -5.68
N VAL A 73 5.35 6.26 -5.38
CA VAL A 73 4.38 5.40 -4.73
C VAL A 73 4.67 5.42 -3.23
N PHE A 74 3.82 6.09 -2.47
CA PHE A 74 3.98 6.29 -1.03
C PHE A 74 3.11 5.29 -0.26
N VAL A 75 3.72 4.34 0.44
CA VAL A 75 3.02 3.35 1.25
C VAL A 75 2.56 3.99 2.56
N VAL A 76 1.24 4.08 2.75
CA VAL A 76 0.61 4.79 3.86
C VAL A 76 0.31 3.87 5.05
N ALA A 77 -0.11 2.63 4.77
CA ALA A 77 -0.45 1.66 5.81
C ALA A 77 -0.34 0.22 5.29
N VAL A 78 0.07 -0.70 6.15
CA VAL A 78 0.09 -2.13 5.85
C VAL A 78 -0.32 -2.94 7.08
N GLY A 79 -1.16 -3.96 6.88
CA GLY A 79 -1.60 -4.77 8.01
C GLY A 79 -2.61 -5.86 7.66
N LYS A 80 -2.99 -6.63 8.68
CA LYS A 80 -4.02 -7.66 8.56
C LYS A 80 -5.38 -7.05 8.26
N ARG A 81 -6.24 -7.84 7.62
CA ARG A 81 -7.63 -7.52 7.34
C ARG A 81 -8.48 -7.72 8.60
N GLU A 82 -8.24 -6.91 9.62
CA GLU A 82 -9.00 -6.92 10.87
C GLU A 82 -9.77 -5.61 10.99
N HIS A 83 -11.10 -5.68 11.06
CA HIS A 83 -12.00 -4.53 11.28
C HIS A 83 -11.72 -3.28 10.43
N SER A 84 -11.24 -3.46 9.20
CA SER A 84 -10.84 -2.35 8.31
C SER A 84 -9.75 -1.43 8.89
N ALA A 85 -8.96 -1.89 9.88
CA ALA A 85 -7.94 -1.10 10.57
C ALA A 85 -6.98 -0.38 9.60
N VAL A 86 -6.48 -1.08 8.59
CA VAL A 86 -5.59 -0.50 7.56
C VAL A 86 -6.20 0.70 6.84
N TYR A 87 -7.52 0.72 6.64
CA TYR A 87 -8.20 1.87 6.02
C TYR A 87 -8.38 3.02 7.00
N HIS A 88 -8.73 2.74 8.26
CA HIS A 88 -8.79 3.77 9.30
C HIS A 88 -7.42 4.41 9.52
N ASP A 89 -6.37 3.61 9.52
CA ASP A 89 -4.99 4.07 9.61
C ASP A 89 -4.63 4.95 8.41
N ALA A 90 -4.91 4.51 7.19
CA ALA A 90 -4.65 5.32 6.00
C ALA A 90 -5.40 6.67 6.06
N ASN A 91 -6.67 6.67 6.45
CA ASN A 91 -7.50 7.88 6.53
C ASN A 91 -7.10 8.84 7.66
N LYS A 92 -6.35 8.39 8.67
CA LYS A 92 -5.80 9.27 9.73
C LYS A 92 -4.45 9.89 9.34
N ARG A 93 -3.80 9.36 8.31
CA ARG A 93 -2.42 9.69 7.93
C ARG A 93 -2.34 10.62 6.72
N LEU A 94 -3.44 10.75 5.99
CA LEU A 94 -3.66 11.59 4.82
C LEU A 94 -4.72 12.63 5.16
#